data_AF-A0A5C4TGH5-F1
#
_entry.id   AF-A0A5C4TGH5-F1
#
_cell.length_a   1.000
_cell.length_b   1.000
_cell.length_c   1.000
_cell.angle_alpha   90.00
_cell.angle_beta   90.00
_cell.angle_gamma   90.00
#
_symmetry.space_group_name_H-M   'P 1'
#
loop_
_entity.id
_entity.type
_entity.pdbx_description
1 polymer ?
#
loop_
_entity_poly.entity_id
_entity_poly.type
_entity_poly.pdbx_seq_one_letter_code
_entity_poly.pdbx_strand_id
1 'polypeptide(L)'
;MIPTGSSLKTAQVQAVQQPSRTWHLDFDRGRVSGMVDELDAVRQAVFKILQTERFRYLIYSFNYGHELDGMVGVSPLFVQSEAARIIREALMTDDRIRGVENVSVEINGDAMLINFTVISVFGSFQDSQEVIR
;
A
#
# COMPACT_ATOMS: atom_id res chain seq x y z
N MET A 1 16.65 -22.80 -40.11
CA MET A 1 17.59 -22.20 -39.15
C MET A 1 16.85 -21.08 -38.43
N ILE A 2 16.68 -21.19 -37.11
CA ILE A 2 16.09 -20.11 -36.30
C ILE A 2 17.26 -19.25 -35.80
N PRO A 3 17.23 -17.91 -35.90
CA PRO A 3 18.31 -17.09 -35.38
C PRO A 3 18.35 -17.20 -33.86
N THR A 4 19.46 -17.69 -33.31
CA THR A 4 19.73 -17.63 -31.88
C THR A 4 20.08 -16.18 -31.54
N GLY A 5 19.11 -15.45 -30.96
CA GLY A 5 19.32 -14.09 -30.49
C GLY A 5 20.46 -14.01 -29.47
N SER A 6 21.13 -12.85 -29.40
CA SER A 6 22.22 -12.62 -28.45
C SER A 6 21.76 -12.91 -27.03
N SER A 7 22.48 -13.77 -26.31
CA SER A 7 22.30 -13.88 -24.87
C SER A 7 22.68 -12.55 -24.23
N LEU A 8 21.71 -11.90 -23.59
CA LEU A 8 22.02 -10.83 -22.66
C LEU A 8 22.95 -11.47 -21.64
N LYS A 9 24.24 -11.06 -21.62
CA LYS A 9 25.13 -11.37 -20.51
C LYS A 9 24.35 -11.05 -19.26
N THR A 10 24.24 -12.01 -18.34
CA THR A 10 23.51 -11.89 -17.08
C THR A 10 23.95 -10.62 -16.37
N ALA A 11 23.28 -9.50 -16.64
CA ALA A 11 23.52 -8.26 -15.95
C ALA A 11 23.13 -8.56 -14.51
N GLN A 12 24.08 -8.43 -13.59
CA GLN A 12 23.75 -8.54 -12.18
C GLN A 12 22.89 -7.33 -11.82
N VAL A 13 21.57 -7.54 -11.82
CA VAL A 13 20.60 -6.55 -11.37
C VAL A 13 20.73 -6.48 -9.85
N GLN A 14 21.32 -5.40 -9.36
CA GLN A 14 21.32 -5.10 -7.93
C GLN A 14 20.04 -4.34 -7.62
N ALA A 15 19.19 -4.90 -6.74
CA ALA A 15 18.06 -4.18 -6.19
C ALA A 15 18.59 -3.15 -5.18
N VAL A 16 18.53 -1.88 -5.54
CA VAL A 16 18.91 -0.77 -4.65
C VAL A 16 17.62 -0.08 -4.20
N GLN A 17 17.49 0.14 -2.90
CA GLN A 17 16.37 0.90 -2.34
C GLN A 17 16.44 2.35 -2.82
N GLN A 18 15.31 2.87 -3.29
CA GLN A 18 15.23 4.27 -3.73
C GLN A 18 15.24 5.23 -2.53
N PRO A 19 15.73 6.48 -2.70
CA PRO A 19 15.65 7.49 -1.66
C PRO A 19 14.21 7.73 -1.21
N SER A 20 14.00 7.95 0.10
CA SER A 20 12.66 8.21 0.64
C SER A 20 12.16 9.63 0.33
N ARG A 21 13.08 10.59 0.17
CA ARG A 21 12.76 12.00 -0.06
C ARG A 21 11.94 12.21 -1.32
N THR A 22 10.76 12.82 -1.18
CA THR A 22 9.82 13.03 -2.27
C THR A 22 9.05 14.34 -2.12
N TRP A 23 8.28 14.71 -3.14
CA TRP A 23 7.40 15.87 -3.08
C TRP A 23 6.29 15.66 -2.07
N HIS A 24 6.01 16.70 -1.29
CA HIS A 24 4.91 16.69 -0.34
C HIS A 24 3.58 17.01 -1.03
N LEU A 25 2.62 16.11 -0.86
CA LEU A 25 1.25 16.23 -1.32
C LEU A 25 0.39 16.79 -0.18
N ASP A 26 0.06 18.07 -0.27
CA ASP A 26 -0.81 18.77 0.67
C ASP A 26 -2.27 18.52 0.22
N PHE A 27 -2.85 17.43 0.73
CA PHE A 27 -4.21 17.00 0.37
C PHE A 27 -5.26 18.00 0.86
N ASP A 28 -5.05 18.62 2.02
CA ASP A 28 -5.96 19.63 2.59
C ASP A 28 -6.11 20.85 1.68
N ARG A 29 -5.00 21.28 1.06
CA ARG A 29 -4.98 22.45 0.16
C ARG A 29 -4.98 22.07 -1.33
N GLY A 30 -5.03 20.79 -1.65
CA GLY A 30 -5.06 20.27 -3.02
C GLY A 30 -3.84 20.69 -3.86
N ARG A 31 -2.64 20.72 -3.27
CA ARG A 31 -1.42 21.19 -3.96
C ARG A 31 -0.19 20.35 -3.64
N VAL A 32 0.83 20.46 -4.51
CA VAL A 32 2.17 19.92 -4.24
C VAL A 32 3.04 21.07 -3.76
N SER A 33 3.64 20.96 -2.58
CA SER A 33 4.51 22.02 -2.06
C SER A 33 5.54 21.52 -1.07
N GLY A 34 6.83 21.80 -1.35
CA GLY A 34 7.93 21.35 -0.51
C GLY A 34 8.25 19.86 -0.67
N MET A 35 9.07 19.34 0.23
CA MET A 35 9.52 17.96 0.21
C MET A 35 9.25 17.31 1.58
N VAL A 36 8.91 16.03 1.57
CA VAL A 36 8.85 15.15 2.75
C VAL A 36 9.90 14.06 2.62
N ASP A 37 10.28 13.46 3.74
CA ASP A 37 11.26 12.38 3.79
C ASP A 37 10.87 11.34 4.83
N GLU A 38 11.61 10.23 4.88
CA GLU A 38 11.55 9.21 5.93
C GLU A 38 10.11 8.80 6.28
N LEU A 39 9.71 8.92 7.55
CA LEU A 39 8.42 8.47 8.05
C LEU A 39 7.24 9.20 7.40
N ASP A 40 7.36 10.50 7.12
CA ASP A 40 6.29 11.28 6.51
C ASP A 40 6.09 10.90 5.03
N ALA A 41 7.18 10.61 4.33
CA ALA A 41 7.10 10.07 2.97
C ALA A 41 6.49 8.66 2.93
N VAL A 42 6.69 7.84 3.98
CA VAL A 42 6.03 6.54 4.12
C VAL A 42 4.54 6.70 4.40
N ARG A 43 4.14 7.59 5.32
CA ARG A 43 2.72 7.90 5.56
C ARG A 43 2.00 8.31 4.28
N GLN A 44 2.60 9.20 3.51
CA GLN A 44 2.06 9.62 2.22
C GLN A 44 1.92 8.45 1.23
N ALA A 45 2.87 7.51 1.21
CA ALA A 45 2.80 6.34 0.34
C ALA A 45 1.71 5.35 0.78
N VAL A 46 1.59 5.07 2.09
CA VAL A 46 0.53 4.26 2.68
C VAL A 46 -0.84 4.82 2.30
N PHE A 47 -1.05 6.13 2.51
CA PHE A 47 -2.27 6.80 2.11
C PHE A 47 -2.59 6.56 0.62
N LYS A 48 -1.64 6.81 -0.28
CA LYS A 48 -1.86 6.61 -1.72
C LYS A 48 -2.19 5.17 -2.10
N ILE A 49 -1.51 4.19 -1.50
CA ILE A 49 -1.77 2.77 -1.74
C ILE A 49 -3.21 2.42 -1.34
N LEU A 50 -3.64 2.88 -0.18
CA LEU A 50 -4.97 2.58 0.36
C LEU A 50 -6.11 3.40 -0.26
N GLN A 51 -5.81 4.46 -1.00
CA GLN A 51 -6.79 5.18 -1.83
C GLN A 51 -6.94 4.58 -3.25
N THR A 52 -6.23 3.49 -3.53
CA THR A 52 -6.20 2.89 -4.86
C THR A 52 -6.75 1.47 -4.82
N GLU A 53 -7.89 1.25 -5.48
CA GLU A 53 -8.34 -0.10 -5.76
C GLU A 53 -7.43 -0.76 -6.80
N ARG A 54 -6.99 -1.98 -6.52
CA ARG A 54 -6.16 -2.76 -7.43
C ARG A 54 -6.90 -2.99 -8.74
N PHE A 55 -6.17 -2.99 -9.86
CA PHE A 55 -6.67 -3.17 -11.23
C PHE A 55 -7.54 -2.03 -11.79
N ARG A 56 -7.93 -1.02 -10.99
CA ARG A 56 -8.80 0.07 -11.44
C ARG A 56 -8.12 1.02 -12.44
N TYR A 57 -6.83 1.30 -12.27
CA TYR A 57 -6.12 2.30 -13.07
C TYR A 57 -4.91 1.71 -13.82
N LEU A 58 -4.85 1.96 -15.14
CA LEU A 58 -3.78 1.47 -16.02
C LEU A 58 -2.39 2.04 -15.71
N ILE A 59 -2.32 3.17 -15.01
CA ILE A 59 -1.04 3.82 -14.64
C ILE A 59 -0.30 3.05 -13.53
N TYR A 60 -0.98 2.13 -12.85
CA TYR A 60 -0.42 1.35 -11.76
C TYR A 60 -0.07 -0.07 -12.19
N SER A 61 0.92 -0.66 -11.53
CA SER A 61 1.20 -2.08 -11.69
C SER A 61 0.07 -2.92 -11.09
N PHE A 62 -0.02 -4.18 -11.54
CA PHE A 62 -1.00 -5.14 -11.01
C PHE A 62 -0.87 -5.44 -9.52
N ASN A 63 0.28 -5.09 -8.91
CA ASN A 63 0.50 -5.31 -7.48
C ASN A 63 0.06 -4.11 -6.62
N TYR A 64 -0.13 -2.93 -7.21
CA TYR A 64 -0.40 -1.70 -6.47
C TYR A 64 -1.88 -1.55 -6.10
N GLY A 65 -2.13 -1.09 -4.87
CA GLY A 65 -3.48 -0.92 -4.34
C GLY A 65 -3.99 -2.14 -3.55
N HIS A 66 -5.24 -2.05 -3.12
CA HIS A 66 -5.92 -3.05 -2.30
C HIS A 66 -7.22 -3.54 -2.95
N GLU A 67 -7.80 -4.60 -2.38
CA GLU A 67 -9.03 -5.26 -2.88
C GLU A 67 -10.09 -5.32 -1.75
N LEU A 68 -10.26 -4.22 -0.99
CA LEU A 68 -11.14 -4.20 0.19
C LEU A 68 -12.61 -4.03 -0.17
N ASP A 69 -12.94 -3.43 -1.32
CA ASP A 69 -14.32 -3.16 -1.75
C ASP A 69 -15.18 -4.43 -1.81
N GLY A 70 -14.56 -5.57 -2.14
CA GLY A 70 -15.22 -6.88 -2.17
C GLY A 70 -15.55 -7.48 -0.79
N MET A 71 -15.12 -6.86 0.31
CA MET A 71 -15.30 -7.39 1.66
C MET A 71 -16.61 -6.95 2.32
N VAL A 72 -17.26 -5.88 1.83
CA VAL A 72 -18.49 -5.36 2.45
C VAL A 72 -19.66 -6.32 2.21
N GLY A 73 -20.31 -6.75 3.28
CA GLY A 73 -21.43 -7.71 3.26
C GLY A 73 -21.04 -9.18 3.37
N VAL A 74 -19.74 -9.47 3.56
CA VAL A 74 -19.24 -10.82 3.86
C VAL A 74 -19.32 -11.09 5.36
N SER A 75 -19.25 -12.36 5.78
CA SER A 75 -19.38 -12.73 7.20
C SER A 75 -18.29 -12.06 8.08
N PRO A 76 -18.64 -11.50 9.26
CA PRO A 76 -17.71 -10.70 10.08
C PRO A 76 -16.39 -11.38 10.43
N LEU A 77 -16.41 -12.68 10.76
CA LEU A 77 -15.20 -13.43 11.12
C LEU A 77 -14.23 -13.58 9.94
N PHE A 78 -14.76 -13.76 8.73
CA PHE A 78 -13.96 -13.86 7.52
C PHE A 78 -13.36 -12.51 7.13
N VAL A 79 -14.16 -11.45 7.26
CA VAL A 79 -13.76 -10.07 6.95
C VAL A 79 -12.54 -9.66 7.78
N GLN A 80 -12.48 -10.02 9.06
CA GLN A 80 -11.35 -9.63 9.92
C GLN A 80 -10.01 -10.22 9.43
N SER A 81 -9.96 -11.52 9.13
CA SER A 81 -8.72 -12.18 8.67
C SER A 81 -8.32 -11.70 7.28
N GLU A 82 -9.28 -11.50 6.38
CA GLU A 82 -9.00 -11.09 5.01
C GLU A 82 -8.62 -9.63 4.89
N ALA A 83 -9.26 -8.73 5.64
CA ALA A 83 -8.88 -7.32 5.67
C ALA A 83 -7.42 -7.14 6.14
N ALA A 84 -7.01 -7.88 7.18
CA ALA A 84 -5.63 -7.88 7.66
C ALA A 84 -4.64 -8.38 6.58
N ARG A 85 -5.00 -9.45 5.87
CA ARG A 85 -4.21 -9.99 4.76
C ARG A 85 -4.08 -8.97 3.62
N ILE A 86 -5.19 -8.39 3.18
CA ILE A 86 -5.25 -7.43 2.06
C ILE A 86 -4.45 -6.17 2.37
N ILE A 87 -4.62 -5.56 3.55
CA ILE A 87 -3.82 -4.40 3.98
C ILE A 87 -2.34 -4.74 3.96
N ARG A 88 -1.95 -5.89 4.53
CA ARG A 88 -0.55 -6.31 4.55
C ARG A 88 0.02 -6.48 3.15
N GLU A 89 -0.69 -7.18 2.26
CA GLU A 89 -0.28 -7.39 0.87
C GLU A 89 -0.14 -6.08 0.09
N ALA A 90 -1.09 -5.16 0.27
CA ALA A 90 -1.05 -3.85 -0.38
C ALA A 90 0.16 -3.02 0.09
N LEU A 91 0.36 -2.91 1.41
CA LEU A 91 1.41 -2.06 1.97
C LEU A 91 2.82 -2.65 1.78
N MET A 92 2.97 -3.97 1.77
CA MET A 92 4.27 -4.62 1.53
C MET A 92 4.83 -4.43 0.11
N THR A 93 4.09 -3.78 -0.79
CA THR A 93 4.62 -3.35 -2.10
C THR A 93 5.62 -2.21 -2.01
N ASP A 94 5.61 -1.45 -0.91
CA ASP A 94 6.61 -0.43 -0.60
C ASP A 94 7.78 -1.06 0.17
N ASP A 95 8.99 -1.01 -0.40
CA ASP A 95 10.18 -1.68 0.15
C ASP A 95 10.67 -1.09 1.50
N ARG A 96 10.13 0.07 1.89
CA ARG A 96 10.38 0.71 3.19
C ARG A 96 9.52 0.11 4.30
N ILE A 97 8.41 -0.54 3.96
CA ILE A 97 7.49 -1.16 4.92
C ILE A 97 7.96 -2.59 5.25
N ARG A 98 8.12 -2.87 6.54
CA ARG A 98 8.57 -4.17 7.06
C ARG A 98 7.43 -5.05 7.55
N GLY A 99 6.30 -4.44 7.89
CA GLY A 99 5.14 -5.19 8.32
C GLY A 99 3.96 -4.31 8.71
N VAL A 100 2.86 -4.99 8.99
CA VAL A 100 1.64 -4.42 9.56
C VAL A 100 1.28 -5.27 10.77
N GLU A 101 1.00 -4.62 11.89
CA GLU A 101 0.68 -5.23 13.18
C GLU A 101 -0.58 -4.61 13.79
N ASN A 102 -1.09 -5.21 14.88
CA ASN A 102 -2.22 -4.72 15.65
C ASN A 102 -3.47 -4.43 14.80
N VAL A 103 -3.74 -5.29 13.81
CA VAL A 103 -4.91 -5.12 12.93
C VAL A 103 -6.18 -5.45 13.71
N SER A 104 -7.08 -4.47 13.81
CA SER A 104 -8.45 -4.67 14.31
C SER A 104 -9.45 -4.19 13.26
N VAL A 105 -10.64 -4.80 13.27
CA VAL A 105 -11.72 -4.47 12.35
C VAL A 105 -12.98 -4.24 13.16
N GLU A 106 -13.59 -3.09 12.94
CA GLU A 106 -14.87 -2.70 13.51
C GLU A 106 -15.90 -2.62 12.37
N ILE A 107 -17.02 -3.31 12.51
CA ILE A 107 -18.10 -3.32 11.50
C ILE A 107 -19.30 -2.61 12.09
N ASN A 108 -19.81 -1.62 11.36
CA ASN A 108 -21.00 -0.87 11.72
C ASN A 108 -21.94 -0.75 10.53
N GLY A 109 -22.94 -1.65 10.46
CA GLY A 109 -23.85 -1.73 9.32
C GLY A 109 -23.10 -2.04 8.03
N ASP A 110 -23.15 -1.09 7.08
CA ASP A 110 -22.50 -1.19 5.77
C ASP A 110 -21.10 -0.54 5.72
N ALA A 111 -20.57 -0.13 6.89
CA ALA A 111 -19.24 0.43 7.04
C ALA A 111 -18.31 -0.51 7.81
N MET A 112 -17.04 -0.53 7.42
CA MET A 112 -15.97 -1.25 8.08
C MET A 112 -14.79 -0.29 8.33
N LEU A 113 -14.35 -0.21 9.58
CA LEU A 113 -13.15 0.51 9.99
C LEU A 113 -12.04 -0.48 10.33
N ILE A 114 -10.91 -0.39 9.62
CA ILE A 114 -9.73 -1.22 9.86
C ILE A 114 -8.67 -0.34 10.50
N ASN A 115 -8.27 -0.66 11.73
CA ASN A 115 -7.18 0.02 12.42
C ASN A 115 -5.95 -0.87 12.42
N PHE A 116 -4.76 -0.29 12.22
CA PHE A 116 -3.51 -1.05 12.17
C PHE A 116 -2.29 -0.18 12.49
N THR A 117 -1.17 -0.83 12.75
CA THR A 117 0.15 -0.19 12.91
C THR A 117 1.06 -0.57 11.76
N VAL A 118 1.53 0.42 11.01
CA VAL A 118 2.53 0.24 9.96
C VAL A 118 3.91 0.27 10.61
N ILE A 119 4.75 -0.69 10.24
CA ILE A 119 6.15 -0.77 10.67
C ILE A 119 7.03 -0.54 9.46
N SER A 120 7.84 0.50 9.49
CA SER A 120 8.78 0.85 8.42
C SER A 120 10.22 0.90 8.92
N VAL A 121 11.18 0.98 7.99
CA VAL A 121 12.59 1.22 8.31
C VAL A 121 12.85 2.55 9.03
N PHE A 122 11.92 3.52 8.93
CA PHE A 122 12.03 4.84 9.55
C PHE A 122 11.26 4.97 10.88
N GLY A 123 10.60 3.90 11.32
CA GLY A 123 9.74 3.89 12.51
C GLY A 123 8.35 3.35 12.21
N SER A 124 7.49 3.37 13.24
CA SER A 124 6.12 2.87 13.16
C SER A 124 5.09 3.97 13.41
N PHE A 125 3.88 3.76 12.88
CA PHE A 125 2.76 4.65 13.11
C PHE A 125 1.42 3.91 13.01
N GLN A 126 0.41 4.45 13.70
CA GLN A 126 -0.96 4.00 13.57
C GLN A 126 -1.62 4.69 12.38
N ASP A 127 -2.45 3.93 11.67
CA ASP A 127 -3.26 4.40 10.57
C ASP A 127 -4.58 3.62 10.54
N SER A 128 -5.56 4.12 9.80
CA SER A 128 -6.85 3.45 9.64
C SER A 128 -7.38 3.58 8.22
N GLN A 129 -8.17 2.59 7.81
CA GLN A 129 -8.88 2.59 6.53
C GLN A 129 -10.35 2.34 6.78
N GLU A 130 -11.18 3.27 6.35
CA GLU A 130 -12.63 3.12 6.33
C GLU A 130 -13.09 2.62 4.95
N VAL A 131 -13.97 1.64 4.93
CA VAL A 131 -14.58 1.09 3.71
C VAL A 131 -16.08 1.16 3.88
N ILE A 132 -16.74 1.90 2.98
CA ILE A 132 -18.18 2.12 2.98
C ILE A 132 -18.71 1.67 1.61
N ARG A 133 -19.89 1.06 1.58
CA ARG A 133 -20.60 0.71 0.35
C ARG A 133 -21.60 1.79 -0.09
#